data_AF-A0A7C6EHK8-F1
#
_entry.id   AF-A0A7C6EHK8-F1
#
_cell.length_a   1.000
_cell.length_b   1.000
_cell.length_c   1.000
_cell.angle_alpha   90.00
_cell.angle_beta   90.00
_cell.angle_gamma   90.00
#
_symmetry.space_group_name_H-M   'P 1'
#
loop_
_entity.id
_entity.type
_entity.pdbx_description
1 polymer ?
#
loop_
_entity_poly.entity_id
_entity_poly.type
_entity_poly.pdbx_seq_one_letter_code
_entity_poly.pdbx_strand_id
1 'polypeptide(L)'
;MSDILLATSIVYDTTAGYLTKGNLRIVPNPSGIFEAGTKNLFLYYELYNINPDTNYLTISYLLTDTTKKILRKITKSVEKRFTQQALNLGINIEAFKPGKYQLNVVVFDSIINRKIEKSINFAIKKAGEKVKIPNEELPYYDAIEYFVSTQEYKYFQTLKDEGRRLYLKKFWEKHNYNEIARRYEYADAHFQEGYLAGSKTDRGRIYIKFGPPDEIENKQFEESRPYEYWQYYNGQEFIFVDVRGTQEYTLIWTNVPNEKSKPALYDYLPVFKRRDLGKDKE
;
A
#
# COMPACT_ATOMS: atom_id res chain seq x y z
N MET A 1 -6.68 -7.36 -11.96
CA MET A 1 -6.49 -7.86 -10.58
C MET A 1 -5.55 -6.90 -9.90
N SER A 2 -5.88 -6.48 -8.69
CA SER A 2 -5.03 -5.62 -7.86
C SER A 2 -3.75 -6.34 -7.40
N ASP A 3 -2.85 -5.59 -6.76
CA ASP A 3 -1.81 -6.17 -5.94
C ASP A 3 -2.41 -6.91 -4.74
N ILE A 4 -1.64 -7.88 -4.25
CA ILE A 4 -2.03 -8.72 -3.14
C ILE A 4 -1.62 -8.01 -1.86
N LEU A 5 -2.59 -7.66 -1.01
CA LEU A 5 -2.34 -7.15 0.32
C LEU A 5 -2.22 -8.32 1.30
N LEU A 6 -1.07 -8.45 1.96
CA LEU A 6 -0.94 -9.35 3.11
C LEU A 6 -1.47 -8.68 4.37
N ALA A 7 -2.13 -9.44 5.22
CA ALA A 7 -2.72 -8.96 6.46
C ALA A 7 -2.39 -9.91 7.64
N THR A 8 -2.30 -9.34 8.84
CA THR A 8 -2.20 -10.12 10.08
C THR A 8 -3.56 -10.61 10.55
N SER A 9 -4.63 -9.89 10.21
CA SER A 9 -6.00 -10.30 10.48
C SER A 9 -6.99 -9.69 9.49
N ILE A 10 -8.08 -10.42 9.26
CA ILE A 10 -9.29 -9.94 8.57
C ILE A 10 -10.47 -10.32 9.48
N VAL A 11 -11.19 -9.33 9.98
CA VAL A 11 -12.27 -9.50 10.95
C VAL A 11 -13.53 -8.82 10.41
N TYR A 12 -14.71 -9.41 10.64
CA TYR A 12 -15.97 -8.71 10.38
C TYR A 12 -16.16 -7.59 11.39
N ASP A 13 -16.35 -6.36 10.90
CA ASP A 13 -16.66 -5.20 11.72
C ASP A 13 -18.19 -5.02 11.77
N THR A 14 -18.78 -5.23 12.95
CA THR A 14 -20.21 -4.98 13.21
C THR A 14 -20.48 -3.54 13.65
N THR A 15 -19.44 -2.71 13.75
CA THR A 15 -19.52 -1.29 14.04
C THR A 15 -19.24 -0.50 12.77
N ALA A 16 -20.21 0.27 12.29
CA ALA A 16 -20.06 1.14 11.12
C ALA A 16 -19.05 2.27 11.42
N GLY A 17 -17.75 2.01 11.20
CA GLY A 17 -16.66 2.97 11.33
C GLY A 17 -15.94 3.18 9.99
N TYR A 18 -15.42 4.38 9.75
CA TYR A 18 -14.80 4.87 8.51
C TYR A 18 -13.55 4.11 7.97
N LEU A 19 -13.22 2.93 8.53
CA LEU A 19 -12.08 2.08 8.13
C LEU A 19 -12.54 0.76 7.48
N THR A 20 -13.67 0.80 6.78
CA THR A 20 -14.36 -0.36 6.23
C THR A 20 -14.14 -0.52 4.73
N LYS A 21 -13.67 -1.70 4.30
CA LYS A 21 -13.91 -2.20 2.94
C LYS A 21 -15.08 -3.19 2.97
N GLY A 22 -16.30 -2.67 2.90
CA GLY A 22 -17.52 -3.44 3.23
C GLY A 22 -17.64 -3.67 4.74
N ASN A 23 -18.03 -4.87 5.19
CA ASN A 23 -18.11 -5.19 6.64
C ASN A 23 -16.81 -5.78 7.20
N LEU A 24 -15.66 -5.53 6.57
CA LEU A 24 -14.38 -6.13 6.95
C LEU A 24 -13.39 -5.07 7.44
N ARG A 25 -12.80 -5.32 8.60
CA ARG A 25 -11.60 -4.66 9.10
C ARG A 25 -10.39 -5.52 8.76
N ILE A 26 -9.50 -4.96 7.94
CA ILE A 26 -8.24 -5.60 7.54
C ILE A 26 -7.12 -4.89 8.30
N VAL A 27 -6.22 -5.66 8.91
CA VAL A 27 -4.99 -5.13 9.50
C VAL A 27 -3.83 -5.46 8.56
N PRO A 28 -3.36 -4.50 7.74
CA PRO A 28 -2.28 -4.73 6.80
C PRO A 28 -1.00 -5.22 7.48
N ASN A 29 -0.26 -6.09 6.79
CA ASN A 29 1.13 -6.43 7.09
C ASN A 29 2.03 -6.05 5.90
N PRO A 30 2.36 -4.76 5.72
CA PRO A 30 3.18 -4.32 4.58
C PRO A 30 4.57 -4.94 4.57
N SER A 31 5.09 -5.33 5.75
CA SER A 31 6.41 -5.95 5.86
C SER A 31 6.48 -7.34 5.21
N GLY A 32 5.33 -8.03 5.09
CA GLY A 32 5.26 -9.42 4.66
C GLY A 32 6.02 -10.40 5.58
N ILE A 33 6.28 -10.03 6.83
CA ILE A 33 7.01 -10.86 7.80
C ILE A 33 6.02 -11.42 8.83
N PHE A 34 6.11 -12.73 9.05
CA PHE A 34 5.33 -13.48 10.02
C PHE A 34 6.25 -14.25 10.97
N GLU A 35 5.75 -14.61 12.15
CA GLU A 35 6.50 -15.44 13.10
C GLU A 35 6.16 -16.93 12.90
N ALA A 36 7.12 -17.80 13.17
CA ALA A 36 6.88 -19.25 13.20
C ALA A 36 5.75 -19.57 14.19
N GLY A 37 4.80 -20.42 13.77
CA GLY A 37 3.58 -20.71 14.53
C GLY A 37 2.42 -19.74 14.27
N THR A 38 2.60 -18.71 13.43
CA THR A 38 1.46 -17.92 12.93
C THR A 38 0.47 -18.85 12.25
N LYS A 39 -0.79 -18.85 12.71
CA LYS A 39 -1.79 -19.80 12.20
C LYS A 39 -2.12 -19.57 10.73
N ASN A 40 -2.46 -18.33 10.38
CA ASN A 40 -2.98 -18.00 9.07
C ASN A 40 -2.22 -16.82 8.43
N LEU A 41 -1.90 -16.98 7.15
CA LEU A 41 -1.60 -15.91 6.23
C LEU A 41 -2.93 -15.40 5.69
N PHE A 42 -3.27 -14.14 5.94
CA PHE A 42 -4.42 -13.51 5.33
C PHE A 42 -3.98 -12.69 4.12
N LEU A 43 -4.75 -12.80 3.04
CA LEU A 43 -4.59 -11.98 1.86
C LEU A 43 -5.90 -11.33 1.45
N TYR A 44 -5.77 -10.17 0.81
CA TYR A 44 -6.84 -9.41 0.22
C TYR A 44 -6.42 -8.87 -1.15
N TYR A 45 -7.31 -8.89 -2.13
CA TYR A 45 -7.13 -8.26 -3.44
C TYR A 45 -8.49 -8.05 -4.12
N GLU A 46 -8.52 -7.25 -5.17
CA GLU A 46 -9.71 -6.97 -5.96
C GLU A 46 -9.54 -7.43 -7.41
N LEU A 47 -10.64 -7.88 -7.99
CA LEU A 47 -10.78 -8.11 -9.41
C LEU A 47 -11.62 -6.98 -10.01
N TYR A 48 -11.20 -6.54 -11.19
CA TYR A 48 -11.85 -5.48 -11.96
C TYR A 48 -12.12 -5.99 -13.36
N ASN A 49 -13.01 -5.31 -14.08
CA ASN A 49 -13.37 -5.61 -15.46
C ASN A 49 -13.84 -7.07 -15.63
N ILE A 50 -14.57 -7.57 -14.63
CA ILE A 50 -15.31 -8.83 -14.74
C ILE A 50 -16.57 -8.55 -15.57
N ASN A 51 -16.89 -9.43 -16.51
CA ASN A 51 -18.19 -9.38 -17.21
C ASN A 51 -19.19 -10.23 -16.42
N PRO A 52 -20.18 -9.66 -15.71
CA PRO A 52 -21.07 -10.46 -14.88
C PRO A 52 -21.90 -11.43 -15.72
N ASP A 53 -21.95 -12.70 -15.30
CA ASP A 53 -22.69 -13.77 -15.96
C ASP A 53 -22.97 -14.92 -14.97
N THR A 54 -23.55 -16.02 -15.45
CA THR A 54 -23.83 -17.21 -14.63
C THR A 54 -22.62 -18.14 -14.48
N ASN A 55 -21.43 -17.77 -14.98
CA ASN A 55 -20.22 -18.56 -14.94
C ASN A 55 -19.33 -18.17 -13.75
N TYR A 56 -18.22 -18.90 -13.62
CA TYR A 56 -17.29 -18.77 -12.50
C TYR A 56 -15.89 -18.45 -12.99
N LEU A 57 -15.17 -17.65 -12.21
CA LEU A 57 -13.72 -17.55 -12.27
C LEU A 57 -13.11 -18.70 -11.47
N THR A 58 -12.07 -19.33 -12.01
CA THR A 58 -11.24 -20.27 -11.28
C THR A 58 -10.01 -19.54 -10.73
N ILE A 59 -9.84 -19.58 -9.42
CA ILE A 59 -8.71 -18.93 -8.74
C ILE A 59 -7.83 -19.97 -8.10
N SER A 60 -6.56 -20.00 -8.46
CA SER A 60 -5.55 -20.88 -7.87
C SER A 60 -4.53 -20.08 -7.07
N TYR A 61 -4.33 -20.49 -5.82
CA TYR A 61 -3.33 -19.94 -4.90
C TYR A 61 -2.22 -20.96 -4.76
N LEU A 62 -1.00 -20.58 -5.13
CA LEU A 62 0.18 -21.43 -5.11
C LEU A 62 1.22 -20.85 -4.16
N LEU A 63 1.49 -21.54 -3.06
CA LEU A 63 2.58 -21.19 -2.16
C LEU A 63 3.81 -22.02 -2.47
N THR A 64 4.92 -21.34 -2.73
CA THR A 64 6.22 -21.96 -3.00
C THR A 64 7.30 -21.46 -2.05
N ASP A 65 8.30 -22.29 -1.79
CA ASP A 65 9.57 -21.82 -1.19
C ASP A 65 10.52 -21.22 -2.24
N THR A 66 11.73 -20.84 -1.81
CA THR A 66 12.77 -20.28 -2.68
C THR A 66 13.28 -21.25 -3.75
N THR A 67 13.08 -22.56 -3.57
CA THR A 67 13.42 -23.59 -4.57
C THR A 67 12.30 -23.81 -5.58
N LYS A 68 11.22 -23.01 -5.51
CA LYS A 68 9.98 -23.17 -6.29
C LYS A 68 9.22 -24.46 -5.99
N LYS A 69 9.55 -25.17 -4.89
CA LYS A 69 8.78 -26.32 -4.42
C LYS A 69 7.41 -25.84 -3.96
N ILE A 70 6.36 -26.46 -4.48
CA ILE A 70 4.98 -26.19 -4.10
C ILE A 70 4.73 -26.76 -2.70
N LEU A 71 4.42 -25.90 -1.75
CA LEU A 71 4.08 -26.28 -0.37
C LEU A 71 2.58 -26.37 -0.17
N ARG A 72 1.82 -25.51 -0.85
CA ARG A 72 0.37 -25.51 -0.80
C ARG A 72 -0.20 -25.05 -2.14
N LYS A 73 -1.31 -25.68 -2.54
CA LYS A 73 -2.14 -25.27 -3.65
C LYS A 73 -3.59 -25.27 -3.19
N ILE A 74 -4.30 -24.17 -3.41
CA ILE A 74 -5.73 -24.03 -3.11
C ILE A 74 -6.41 -23.56 -4.40
N THR A 75 -7.55 -24.13 -4.74
CA THR A 75 -8.37 -23.66 -5.87
C THR A 75 -9.75 -23.28 -5.35
N LYS A 76 -10.28 -22.15 -5.83
CA LYS A 76 -11.62 -21.64 -5.51
C LYS A 76 -12.34 -21.29 -6.81
N SER A 77 -13.64 -21.57 -6.86
CA SER A 77 -14.54 -21.02 -7.88
C SER A 77 -15.23 -19.80 -7.31
N VAL A 78 -15.27 -18.71 -8.07
CA VAL A 78 -15.87 -17.43 -7.68
C VAL A 78 -16.89 -17.02 -8.73
N GLU A 79 -18.14 -16.83 -8.31
CA GLU A 79 -19.21 -16.33 -9.19
C GLU A 79 -18.89 -14.94 -9.74
N LYS A 80 -19.27 -14.68 -10.99
CA LYS A 80 -19.12 -13.39 -11.67
C LYS A 80 -20.34 -12.50 -11.41
N ARG A 81 -20.54 -12.09 -10.17
CA ARG A 81 -21.70 -11.28 -9.71
C ARG A 81 -21.61 -9.81 -10.10
N PHE A 82 -20.41 -9.24 -10.05
CA PHE A 82 -20.18 -7.80 -10.19
C PHE A 82 -18.97 -7.53 -11.08
N THR A 83 -18.93 -6.33 -11.68
CA THR A 83 -17.81 -5.88 -12.53
C THR A 83 -16.52 -5.70 -11.74
N GLN A 84 -16.65 -5.43 -10.44
CA GLN A 84 -15.57 -5.38 -9.46
C GLN A 84 -15.91 -6.26 -8.26
N GLN A 85 -14.96 -7.09 -7.82
CA GLN A 85 -15.16 -8.01 -6.70
C GLN A 85 -13.94 -8.07 -5.79
N ALA A 86 -14.15 -7.80 -4.51
CA ALA A 86 -13.15 -7.98 -3.47
C ALA A 86 -13.06 -9.45 -3.03
N LEU A 87 -11.84 -9.95 -2.91
CA LEU A 87 -11.53 -11.31 -2.51
C LEU A 87 -10.57 -11.33 -1.34
N ASN A 88 -10.80 -12.28 -0.44
CA ASN A 88 -9.94 -12.53 0.70
C ASN A 88 -9.82 -14.04 0.94
N LEU A 89 -8.68 -14.44 1.51
CA LEU A 89 -8.42 -15.83 1.86
C LEU A 89 -7.50 -15.90 3.08
N GLY A 90 -7.82 -16.79 4.01
CA GLY A 90 -6.91 -17.24 5.06
C GLY A 90 -6.29 -18.58 4.65
N ILE A 91 -4.96 -18.65 4.71
CA ILE A 91 -4.19 -19.86 4.38
C ILE A 91 -3.43 -20.28 5.63
N ASN A 92 -3.64 -21.52 6.09
CA ASN A 92 -2.88 -22.02 7.23
C ASN A 92 -1.39 -22.15 6.88
N ILE A 93 -0.53 -21.48 7.66
CA ILE A 93 0.92 -21.49 7.53
C ILE A 93 1.62 -21.91 8.83
N GLU A 94 0.87 -22.44 9.80
CA GLU A 94 1.37 -22.76 11.15
C GLU A 94 2.55 -23.74 11.12
N ALA A 95 2.46 -24.74 10.22
CA ALA A 95 3.49 -25.75 10.04
C ALA A 95 4.66 -25.33 9.14
N PHE A 96 4.63 -24.11 8.58
CA PHE A 96 5.68 -23.64 7.70
C PHE A 96 6.92 -23.28 8.53
N LYS A 97 8.09 -23.70 8.05
CA LYS A 97 9.35 -23.43 8.72
C LYS A 97 9.75 -21.95 8.57
N PRO A 98 10.69 -21.46 9.38
CA PRO A 98 11.34 -20.19 9.09
C PRO A 98 12.00 -20.21 7.70
N GLY A 99 11.75 -19.17 6.90
CA GLY A 99 12.19 -19.12 5.50
C GLY A 99 11.51 -18.01 4.71
N LYS A 100 11.87 -17.91 3.43
CA LYS A 100 11.24 -17.02 2.46
C LYS A 100 10.29 -17.82 1.58
N TYR A 101 9.17 -17.21 1.24
CA TYR A 101 8.07 -17.83 0.51
C TYR A 101 7.52 -16.87 -0.53
N GLN A 102 6.86 -17.44 -1.54
CA GLN A 102 6.13 -16.71 -2.55
C GLN A 102 4.70 -17.27 -2.64
N LEU A 103 3.72 -16.39 -2.64
CA LEU A 103 2.33 -16.68 -2.98
C LEU A 103 2.07 -16.18 -4.39
N ASN A 104 1.72 -17.09 -5.29
CA ASN A 104 1.25 -16.77 -6.64
C ASN A 104 -0.28 -17.00 -6.69
N VAL A 105 -1.02 -16.01 -7.19
CA VAL A 105 -2.47 -16.06 -7.36
C VAL A 105 -2.76 -15.99 -8.84
N VAL A 106 -3.38 -17.04 -9.36
CA VAL A 106 -3.78 -17.18 -10.76
C VAL A 106 -5.29 -17.11 -10.83
N VAL A 107 -5.82 -16.19 -11.63
CA VAL A 107 -7.25 -16.10 -11.92
C VAL A 107 -7.46 -16.47 -13.39
N PHE A 108 -8.38 -17.40 -13.63
CA PHE A 108 -8.70 -17.92 -14.95
C PHE A 108 -10.20 -17.80 -15.21
N ASP A 109 -10.56 -17.10 -16.29
CA ASP A 109 -11.91 -17.09 -16.86
C ASP A 109 -11.93 -18.03 -18.06
N SER A 110 -12.66 -19.14 -17.95
CA SER A 110 -12.75 -20.15 -19.00
C SER A 110 -13.58 -19.72 -20.20
N ILE A 111 -14.48 -18.74 -20.05
CA ILE A 111 -15.39 -18.30 -21.11
C ILE A 111 -14.66 -17.47 -22.14
N ILE A 112 -13.83 -16.53 -21.69
CA ILE A 112 -12.98 -15.70 -22.55
C ILE A 112 -11.55 -16.22 -22.67
N ASN A 113 -11.27 -17.41 -22.10
CA ASN A 113 -9.96 -18.03 -22.02
C ASN A 113 -8.85 -17.06 -21.55
N ARG A 114 -9.16 -16.24 -20.53
CA ARG A 114 -8.24 -15.22 -20.02
C ARG A 114 -7.62 -15.67 -18.70
N LYS A 115 -6.31 -15.51 -18.60
CA LYS A 115 -5.52 -15.81 -17.40
C LYS A 115 -4.78 -14.56 -16.93
N ILE A 116 -4.82 -14.28 -15.64
CA ILE A 116 -4.02 -13.23 -15.00
C ILE A 116 -3.34 -13.79 -13.77
N GLU A 117 -2.14 -13.30 -13.48
CA GLU A 117 -1.34 -13.76 -12.35
C GLU A 117 -0.71 -12.58 -11.60
N LYS A 118 -0.69 -12.65 -10.28
CA LYS A 118 0.08 -11.76 -9.40
C LYS A 118 0.81 -12.60 -8.37
N SER A 119 1.98 -12.14 -7.94
CA SER A 119 2.78 -12.82 -6.92
C SER A 119 3.21 -11.85 -5.84
N ILE A 120 3.25 -12.32 -4.60
CA ILE A 120 3.79 -11.58 -3.46
C ILE A 120 4.76 -12.45 -2.67
N ASN A 121 5.85 -11.84 -2.20
CA ASN A 121 6.82 -12.50 -1.35
C ASN A 121 6.51 -12.23 0.11
N PHE A 122 6.73 -13.23 0.96
CA PHE A 122 6.63 -13.09 2.41
C PHE A 122 7.70 -13.95 3.08
N ALA A 123 7.94 -13.72 4.36
CA ALA A 123 8.91 -14.46 5.15
C ALA A 123 8.32 -14.91 6.48
N ILE A 124 8.71 -16.09 6.94
CA ILE A 124 8.47 -16.57 8.29
C ILE A 124 9.80 -16.53 9.03
N LYS A 125 9.87 -15.81 10.14
CA LYS A 125 11.06 -15.76 11.01
C LYS A 125 10.93 -16.79 12.13
N LYS A 126 12.05 -17.19 12.73
CA LYS A 126 11.99 -17.99 13.96
C LYS A 126 11.25 -17.17 15.03
N ALA A 127 10.38 -17.82 15.79
CA ALA A 127 9.77 -17.20 16.96
C ALA A 127 10.90 -16.73 17.90
N GLY A 128 10.88 -15.45 18.30
CA GLY A 128 11.93 -14.86 19.13
C GLY A 128 13.27 -14.59 18.44
N GLU A 129 13.36 -14.69 17.10
CA GLU A 129 14.55 -14.22 16.38
C GLU A 129 14.67 -12.71 16.52
N LYS A 130 15.74 -12.25 17.18
CA LYS A 130 16.02 -10.81 17.26
C LYS A 130 16.14 -10.27 15.85
N VAL A 131 15.26 -9.33 15.50
CA VAL A 131 15.34 -8.60 14.24
C VAL A 131 16.73 -7.98 14.17
N LYS A 132 17.48 -8.26 13.10
CA LYS A 132 18.75 -7.56 12.84
C LYS A 132 18.40 -6.10 12.62
N ILE A 133 18.75 -5.29 13.60
CA ILE A 133 18.54 -3.85 13.56
C ILE A 133 19.63 -3.27 12.65
N PRO A 134 19.27 -2.41 11.69
CA PRO A 134 20.23 -1.77 10.82
C PRO A 134 21.25 -0.95 11.63
N ASN A 135 22.45 -0.78 11.07
CA ASN A 135 23.46 0.08 11.67
C ASN A 135 22.95 1.54 11.68
N GLU A 136 23.18 2.25 12.78
CA GLU A 136 22.75 3.64 13.01
C GLU A 136 23.43 4.62 12.03
N GLU A 137 24.55 4.23 11.43
CA GLU A 137 25.29 5.00 10.42
C GLU A 137 24.67 4.94 9.01
N LEU A 138 23.65 4.11 8.81
CA LEU A 138 23.03 3.97 7.50
C LEU A 138 22.17 5.22 7.16
N PRO A 139 22.11 5.63 5.88
CA PRO A 139 21.28 6.76 5.44
C PRO A 139 19.81 6.62 5.87
N TYR A 140 19.10 7.72 6.13
CA TYR A 140 17.68 7.70 6.49
C TYR A 140 17.33 6.93 7.79
N TYR A 141 18.31 6.46 8.57
CA TYR A 141 18.06 5.66 9.77
C TYR A 141 17.23 6.42 10.82
N ASP A 142 17.33 7.74 10.88
CA ASP A 142 16.54 8.59 11.77
C ASP A 142 15.38 9.33 11.06
N ALA A 143 15.19 9.09 9.76
CA ALA A 143 14.16 9.70 8.92
C ALA A 143 12.79 8.99 9.06
N ILE A 144 12.28 8.96 10.28
CA ILE A 144 11.05 8.22 10.65
C ILE A 144 9.77 9.07 10.59
N GLU A 145 9.88 10.35 10.25
CA GLU A 145 8.83 11.37 10.41
C GLU A 145 7.50 11.05 9.72
N TYR A 146 7.53 10.28 8.63
CA TYR A 146 6.33 9.90 7.88
C TYR A 146 5.66 8.62 8.38
N PHE A 147 6.32 7.87 9.27
CA PHE A 147 5.86 6.58 9.78
C PHE A 147 5.33 6.64 11.22
N VAL A 148 5.44 7.80 11.86
CA VAL A 148 4.94 8.05 13.21
C VAL A 148 3.96 9.23 13.19
N SER A 149 3.13 9.37 14.23
CA SER A 149 2.24 10.52 14.34
C SER A 149 3.03 11.83 14.55
N THR A 150 2.41 12.97 14.25
CA THR A 150 3.03 14.28 14.48
C THR A 150 3.41 14.48 15.95
N GLN A 151 2.59 14.00 16.89
CA GLN A 151 2.90 14.07 18.33
C GLN A 151 4.09 13.17 18.69
N GLU A 152 4.13 11.94 18.18
CA GLU A 152 5.25 11.02 18.41
C GLU A 152 6.56 11.55 17.81
N TYR A 153 6.51 12.14 16.62
CA TYR A 153 7.70 12.72 15.99
C TYR A 153 8.23 13.91 16.80
N LYS A 154 7.34 14.80 17.27
CA LYS A 154 7.73 15.89 18.17
C LYS A 154 8.35 15.37 19.46
N TYR A 155 7.75 14.34 20.07
CA TYR A 155 8.33 13.70 21.25
C TYR A 155 9.72 13.12 20.95
N PHE A 156 9.88 12.39 19.85
CA PHE A 156 11.17 11.86 19.40
C PHE A 156 12.23 12.95 19.23
N GLN A 157 11.85 14.12 18.70
CA GLN A 157 12.75 15.28 18.56
C GLN A 157 13.20 15.86 19.91
N THR A 158 12.44 15.68 21.00
CA THR A 158 12.83 16.13 22.34
C THR A 158 13.74 15.15 23.10
N LEU A 159 13.87 13.91 22.62
CA LEU A 159 14.69 12.91 23.27
C LEU A 159 16.18 13.25 23.14
N LYS A 160 16.93 13.00 24.21
CA LYS A 160 18.40 13.00 24.21
C LYS A 160 18.95 11.78 23.47
N ASP A 161 20.22 11.79 23.10
CA ASP A 161 20.87 10.78 22.25
C ASP A 161 20.55 9.34 22.62
N GLU A 162 20.67 8.99 23.90
CA GLU A 162 20.43 7.62 24.37
C GLU A 162 18.95 7.20 24.23
N GLY A 163 18.04 8.16 24.48
CA GLY A 163 16.60 7.98 24.28
C GLY A 163 16.23 7.87 22.79
N ARG A 164 16.84 8.70 21.93
CA ARG A 164 16.66 8.65 20.46
C ARG A 164 17.11 7.30 19.92
N ARG A 165 18.30 6.82 20.34
CA ARG A 165 18.83 5.52 19.94
C ARG A 165 17.89 4.39 20.32
N LEU A 166 17.40 4.38 21.56
CA LEU A 166 16.45 3.36 22.01
C LEU A 166 15.11 3.42 21.25
N TYR A 167 14.63 4.62 20.94
CA TYR A 167 13.42 4.81 20.15
C TYR A 167 13.57 4.25 18.73
N LEU A 168 14.64 4.62 18.03
CA LEU A 168 14.93 4.15 16.67
C LEU A 168 15.14 2.62 16.65
N LYS A 169 15.84 2.08 17.65
CA LYS A 169 16.00 0.63 17.82
C LYS A 169 14.64 -0.08 17.85
N LYS A 170 13.70 0.40 18.69
CA LYS A 170 12.34 -0.14 18.79
C LYS A 170 11.52 0.06 17.52
N PHE A 171 11.71 1.19 16.83
CA PHE A 171 11.06 1.46 15.56
C PHE A 171 11.50 0.43 14.51
N TRP A 172 12.81 0.22 14.34
CA TRP A 172 13.38 -0.69 13.34
C TRP A 172 13.22 -2.18 13.68
N GLU A 173 12.87 -2.55 14.91
CA GLU A 173 12.41 -3.90 15.24
C GLU A 173 11.11 -4.27 14.50
N LYS A 174 10.30 -3.28 14.13
CA LYS A 174 8.98 -3.47 13.51
C LYS A 174 8.91 -3.03 12.04
N HIS A 175 9.92 -2.34 11.53
CA HIS A 175 9.94 -1.76 10.19
C HIS A 175 11.10 -2.30 9.35
N ASN A 176 10.88 -2.40 8.04
CA ASN A 176 11.89 -2.87 7.10
C ASN A 176 12.71 -1.68 6.56
N TYR A 177 13.90 -1.46 7.12
CA TYR A 177 14.78 -0.37 6.70
C TYR A 177 15.09 -0.35 5.20
N ASN A 178 15.42 -1.51 4.60
CA ASN A 178 15.76 -1.56 3.17
C ASN A 178 14.59 -1.17 2.27
N GLU A 179 13.36 -1.33 2.76
CA GLU A 179 12.15 -0.97 2.04
C GLU A 179 11.89 0.53 2.16
N ILE A 180 11.98 1.08 3.39
CA ILE A 180 11.84 2.52 3.64
C ILE A 180 12.96 3.32 2.94
N ALA A 181 14.21 2.89 3.04
CA ALA A 181 15.35 3.56 2.39
C ALA A 181 15.18 3.62 0.86
N ARG A 182 14.74 2.52 0.22
CA ARG A 182 14.45 2.53 -1.22
C ARG A 182 13.35 3.51 -1.62
N ARG A 183 12.37 3.74 -0.75
CA ARG A 183 11.33 4.76 -1.01
C ARG A 183 11.89 6.18 -0.91
N TYR A 184 12.77 6.44 0.05
CA TYR A 184 13.48 7.73 0.15
C TYR A 184 14.34 7.98 -1.08
N GLU A 185 15.19 7.01 -1.45
CA GLU A 185 16.05 7.08 -2.64
C GLU A 185 15.22 7.33 -3.91
N TYR A 186 14.12 6.61 -4.08
CA TYR A 186 13.23 6.81 -5.21
C TYR A 186 12.63 8.22 -5.20
N ALA A 187 12.14 8.68 -4.05
CA ALA A 187 11.51 9.98 -3.93
C ALA A 187 12.49 11.11 -4.24
N ASP A 188 13.71 11.07 -3.69
CA ASP A 188 14.74 12.07 -3.97
C ASP A 188 15.18 12.06 -5.44
N ALA A 189 15.16 10.90 -6.12
CA ALA A 189 15.52 10.80 -7.54
C ALA A 189 14.41 11.25 -8.51
N HIS A 190 13.13 11.08 -8.16
CA HIS A 190 12.01 11.26 -9.11
C HIS A 190 11.08 12.44 -8.78
N PHE A 191 11.05 12.89 -7.53
CA PHE A 191 10.12 13.93 -7.08
C PHE A 191 10.84 15.20 -6.60
N GLN A 192 12.08 15.41 -7.03
CA GLN A 192 12.78 16.66 -6.77
C GLN A 192 12.07 17.82 -7.49
N GLU A 193 11.82 18.90 -6.76
CA GLU A 193 11.11 20.07 -7.28
C GLU A 193 11.96 21.32 -7.00
N GLY A 194 12.63 21.83 -8.04
CA GLY A 194 13.63 22.89 -7.90
C GLY A 194 14.76 22.52 -6.95
N TYR A 195 14.91 23.28 -5.87
CA TYR A 195 15.89 23.03 -4.80
C TYR A 195 15.36 22.14 -3.67
N LEU A 196 14.07 21.79 -3.68
CA LEU A 196 13.47 20.96 -2.66
C LEU A 196 13.78 19.49 -2.94
N ALA A 197 14.43 18.82 -1.99
CA ALA A 197 14.69 17.38 -2.07
C ALA A 197 13.37 16.62 -2.25
N GLY A 198 13.37 15.59 -3.08
CA GLY A 198 12.13 14.90 -3.45
C GLY A 198 11.41 14.27 -2.27
N SER A 199 12.13 13.77 -1.28
CA SER A 199 11.59 13.29 0.00
C SER A 199 10.84 14.35 0.82
N LYS A 200 10.99 15.64 0.49
CA LYS A 200 10.33 16.78 1.14
C LYS A 200 9.18 17.37 0.33
N THR A 201 8.95 16.91 -0.90
CA THR A 201 7.80 17.33 -1.71
C THR A 201 6.52 16.60 -1.29
N ASP A 202 5.36 17.12 -1.68
CA ASP A 202 4.08 16.47 -1.37
C ASP A 202 4.03 15.07 -2.02
N ARG A 203 4.50 14.91 -3.27
CA ARG A 203 4.60 13.62 -3.96
C ARG A 203 5.54 12.65 -3.24
N GLY A 204 6.77 13.08 -2.95
CA GLY A 204 7.74 12.19 -2.31
C GLY A 204 7.36 11.81 -0.88
N ARG A 205 6.76 12.72 -0.11
CA ARG A 205 6.20 12.41 1.20
C ARG A 205 5.15 11.30 1.12
N ILE A 206 4.19 11.40 0.20
CA ILE A 206 3.15 10.38 0.02
C ILE A 206 3.76 9.07 -0.46
N TYR A 207 4.69 9.10 -1.41
CA TYR A 207 5.37 7.89 -1.88
C TYR A 207 6.15 7.17 -0.77
N ILE A 208 6.86 7.91 0.09
CA ILE A 208 7.60 7.32 1.21
C ILE A 208 6.62 6.70 2.21
N LYS A 209 5.56 7.42 2.57
CA LYS A 209 4.60 6.99 3.59
C LYS A 209 3.75 5.81 3.13
N PHE A 210 3.17 5.89 1.95
CA PHE A 210 2.18 4.93 1.45
C PHE A 210 2.79 3.89 0.52
N GLY A 211 4.00 4.13 0.02
CA GLY A 211 4.66 3.28 -0.98
C GLY A 211 4.29 3.71 -2.40
N PRO A 212 4.77 2.96 -3.41
CA PRO A 212 4.40 3.21 -4.79
C PRO A 212 2.88 3.13 -4.97
N PRO A 213 2.26 4.10 -5.65
CA PRO A 213 0.86 3.98 -6.05
C PRO A 213 0.69 2.85 -7.07
N ASP A 214 -0.51 2.30 -7.12
CA ASP A 214 -0.85 1.19 -8.00
C ASP A 214 -1.15 1.67 -9.43
N GLU A 215 -1.75 2.85 -9.54
CA GLU A 215 -2.02 3.54 -10.79
C GLU A 215 -1.65 5.03 -10.64
N ILE A 216 -1.01 5.56 -11.68
CA ILE A 216 -0.70 6.98 -11.81
C ILE A 216 -1.31 7.44 -13.13
N GLU A 217 -2.34 8.26 -13.05
CA GLU A 217 -2.78 9.06 -14.19
C GLU A 217 -2.00 10.38 -14.17
N ASN A 218 -1.16 10.57 -15.18
CA ASN A 218 -0.37 11.79 -15.36
C ASN A 218 -0.90 12.55 -16.57
N LYS A 219 -1.41 13.77 -16.33
CA LYS A 219 -1.99 14.64 -17.36
C LYS A 219 -1.19 15.93 -17.39
N GLN A 220 -0.43 16.12 -18.47
CA GLN A 220 0.47 17.25 -18.61
C GLN A 220 -0.20 18.50 -19.19
N PHE A 221 -1.12 18.39 -20.18
CA PHE A 221 -1.80 19.55 -20.77
C PHE A 221 -3.15 19.14 -21.38
N GLU A 222 -4.27 19.69 -20.87
CA GLU A 222 -5.67 19.48 -21.31
C GLU A 222 -6.57 20.60 -20.71
N GLU A 223 -7.89 20.37 -20.52
CA GLU A 223 -8.87 21.29 -19.88
C GLU A 223 -8.57 21.68 -18.41
N SER A 224 -7.39 21.34 -17.88
CA SER A 224 -6.99 21.59 -16.48
C SER A 224 -5.47 21.81 -16.34
N ARG A 225 -5.04 22.27 -15.16
CA ARG A 225 -3.62 22.38 -14.80
C ARG A 225 -2.94 21.00 -14.82
N PRO A 226 -1.62 20.90 -15.05
CA PRO A 226 -0.93 19.62 -14.99
C PRO A 226 -1.15 18.96 -13.63
N TYR A 227 -1.49 17.67 -13.63
CA TYR A 227 -1.77 16.94 -12.41
C TYR A 227 -1.31 15.49 -12.48
N GLU A 228 -1.09 14.93 -11.30
CA GLU A 228 -0.94 13.50 -11.08
C GLU A 228 -2.04 13.01 -10.16
N TYR A 229 -2.74 11.97 -10.59
CA TYR A 229 -3.74 11.28 -9.80
C TYR A 229 -3.23 9.89 -9.45
N TRP A 230 -2.88 9.73 -8.18
CA TRP A 230 -2.35 8.49 -7.63
C TRP A 230 -3.48 7.71 -6.96
N GLN A 231 -3.63 6.47 -7.36
CA GLN A 231 -4.64 5.56 -6.84
C GLN A 231 -3.96 4.35 -6.22
N TYR A 232 -4.46 3.96 -5.05
CA TYR A 232 -4.06 2.75 -4.36
C TYR A 232 -5.24 1.79 -4.31
N TYR A 233 -4.99 0.49 -4.44
CA TYR A 233 -6.04 -0.52 -4.45
C TYR A 233 -6.83 -0.59 -3.15
N ASN A 234 -6.29 -0.10 -2.04
CA ASN A 234 -7.02 0.03 -0.78
C ASN A 234 -8.08 1.14 -0.82
N GLY A 235 -8.26 1.82 -1.96
CA GLY A 235 -9.19 2.91 -2.18
C GLY A 235 -8.60 4.27 -1.79
N GLN A 236 -7.33 4.34 -1.40
CA GLN A 236 -6.69 5.62 -1.09
C GLN A 236 -6.35 6.35 -2.39
N GLU A 237 -6.65 7.64 -2.39
CA GLU A 237 -6.52 8.48 -3.56
C GLU A 237 -5.81 9.77 -3.19
N PHE A 238 -4.95 10.25 -4.09
CA PHE A 238 -4.22 11.51 -3.95
C PHE A 238 -4.16 12.23 -5.29
N ILE A 239 -4.54 13.50 -5.31
CA ILE A 239 -4.44 14.35 -6.50
C ILE A 239 -3.46 15.48 -6.20
N PHE A 240 -2.36 15.46 -6.95
CA PHE A 240 -1.33 16.48 -6.91
C PHE A 240 -1.45 17.35 -8.16
N VAL A 241 -1.37 18.66 -8.00
CA VAL A 241 -1.53 19.60 -9.12
C VAL A 241 -0.38 20.60 -9.11
N ASP A 242 0.19 20.84 -10.28
CA ASP A 242 1.09 21.97 -10.52
C ASP A 242 0.25 23.24 -10.72
N VAL A 243 -0.08 23.89 -9.60
CA VAL A 243 -0.96 25.07 -9.59
C VAL A 243 -0.33 26.25 -10.34
N ARG A 244 1.00 26.35 -10.34
CA ARG A 244 1.74 27.52 -10.83
C ARG A 244 2.39 27.31 -12.20
N GLY A 245 2.43 26.08 -12.71
CA GLY A 245 3.16 25.74 -13.93
C GLY A 245 4.68 25.69 -13.71
N THR A 246 5.12 25.44 -12.48
CA THR A 246 6.54 25.42 -12.07
C THR A 246 7.10 24.01 -11.92
N GLN A 247 6.31 22.98 -12.25
CA GLN A 247 6.56 21.56 -11.96
C GLN A 247 6.63 21.24 -10.46
N GLU A 248 6.10 22.13 -9.61
CA GLU A 248 5.97 21.94 -8.16
C GLU A 248 4.56 21.43 -7.84
N TYR A 249 4.43 20.13 -7.60
CA TYR A 249 3.12 19.49 -7.46
C TYR A 249 2.66 19.55 -6.02
N THR A 250 1.52 20.21 -5.82
CA THR A 250 0.89 20.37 -4.51
C THR A 250 -0.19 19.32 -4.33
N LEU A 251 -0.19 18.59 -3.20
CA LEU A 251 -1.32 17.72 -2.83
C LEU A 251 -2.54 18.60 -2.55
N ILE A 252 -3.52 18.57 -3.45
CA ILE A 252 -4.76 19.35 -3.32
C ILE A 252 -5.84 18.52 -2.65
N TRP A 253 -5.99 17.26 -3.03
CA TRP A 253 -7.08 16.42 -2.55
C TRP A 253 -6.64 15.00 -2.23
N THR A 254 -7.21 14.45 -1.16
CA THR A 254 -7.11 13.05 -0.77
C THR A 254 -8.32 12.63 0.04
N ASN A 255 -8.71 11.35 -0.06
CA ASN A 255 -9.74 10.75 0.78
C ASN A 255 -9.19 10.08 2.06
N VAL A 256 -7.88 10.16 2.31
CA VAL A 256 -7.26 9.56 3.49
C VAL A 256 -7.55 10.39 4.75
N PRO A 257 -8.24 9.85 5.78
CA PRO A 257 -8.73 10.66 6.91
C PRO A 257 -7.66 11.40 7.72
N ASN A 258 -6.45 10.83 7.79
CA ASN A 258 -5.32 11.39 8.54
C ASN A 258 -4.37 12.20 7.66
N GLU A 259 -4.75 12.48 6.42
CA GLU A 259 -4.04 13.36 5.50
C GLU A 259 -4.88 14.61 5.23
N LYS A 260 -4.21 15.72 4.90
CA LYS A 260 -4.87 17.01 4.75
C LYS A 260 -5.00 17.39 3.28
N SER A 261 -6.24 17.49 2.82
CA SER A 261 -6.57 18.20 1.58
C SER A 261 -6.43 19.72 1.76
N LYS A 262 -6.36 20.46 0.65
CA LYS A 262 -6.29 21.93 0.60
C LYS A 262 -7.54 22.50 -0.11
N PRO A 263 -8.70 22.61 0.58
CA PRO A 263 -9.96 23.07 -0.01
C PRO A 263 -9.91 24.41 -0.73
N ALA A 264 -9.05 25.33 -0.27
CA ALA A 264 -8.84 26.63 -0.91
C ALA A 264 -8.26 26.54 -2.33
N LEU A 265 -7.78 25.37 -2.74
CA LEU A 265 -7.20 25.12 -4.07
C LEU A 265 -8.07 24.19 -4.93
N TYR A 266 -9.31 23.87 -4.53
CA TYR A 266 -10.15 22.92 -5.27
C TYR A 266 -10.54 23.40 -6.68
N ASP A 267 -10.49 24.70 -6.95
CA ASP A 267 -10.72 25.24 -8.29
C ASP A 267 -9.66 24.76 -9.31
N TYR A 268 -8.50 24.29 -8.83
CA TYR A 268 -7.42 23.73 -9.66
C TYR A 268 -7.52 22.22 -9.85
N LEU A 269 -8.50 21.54 -9.22
CA LEU A 269 -8.67 20.11 -9.42
C LEU A 269 -9.11 19.79 -10.86
N PRO A 270 -8.79 18.58 -11.35
CA PRO A 270 -9.33 18.08 -12.61
C PRO A 270 -10.86 18.16 -12.64
N VAL A 271 -11.42 18.40 -13.84
CA VAL A 271 -12.87 18.62 -14.02
C VAL A 271 -13.70 17.50 -13.42
N PHE A 272 -13.34 16.23 -13.65
CA PHE A 272 -14.06 15.09 -13.10
C PHE A 272 -14.18 15.18 -11.58
N LYS A 273 -13.08 15.55 -10.89
CA LYS A 273 -13.07 15.61 -9.43
C LYS A 273 -13.83 16.82 -8.90
N ARG A 274 -13.80 17.96 -9.61
CA ARG A 274 -14.62 19.12 -9.25
C ARG A 274 -16.11 18.79 -9.34
N ARG A 275 -16.53 18.04 -10.37
CA ARG A 275 -17.92 17.54 -10.50
C ARG A 275 -18.30 16.60 -9.37
N ASP A 276 -17.44 15.62 -9.04
CA ASP A 276 -17.67 14.68 -7.93
C ASP A 276 -17.87 15.41 -6.59
N LEU A 277 -17.17 16.53 -6.39
CA LEU A 277 -17.26 17.35 -5.19
C LEU A 277 -18.38 18.41 -5.22
N GLY A 278 -19.16 18.50 -6.31
CA GLY A 278 -20.18 19.53 -6.50
C GLY A 278 -19.62 20.95 -6.57
N LYS A 279 -18.41 21.11 -7.15
CA LYS A 279 -17.66 22.37 -7.23
C LYS A 279 -17.52 22.95 -8.64
N ASP A 280 -18.02 22.28 -9.67
CA ASP A 280 -18.17 22.91 -10.99
C ASP A 280 -19.28 23.95 -10.92
N LYS A 281 -18.96 25.21 -11.24
CA LYS A 281 -19.97 26.21 -11.62
C LYS A 281 -20.25 26.00 -13.11
N GLU A 282 -21.53 25.90 -13.46
CA GLU A 282 -22.00 25.99 -14.86
C GLU A 282 -21.41 27.21 -15.57
#